data_AF-A0A945ZLQ2-F1
#
_entry.id   AF-A0A945ZLQ2-F1
#
_cell.length_a   1.000
_cell.length_b   1.000
_cell.length_c   1.000
_cell.angle_alpha   90.00
_cell.angle_beta   90.00
_cell.angle_gamma   90.00
#
_symmetry.space_group_name_H-M   'P 1'
#
loop_
_entity.id
_entity.type
_entity.pdbx_description
1 polymer ?
#
loop_
_entity_poly.entity_id
_entity_poly.type
_entity_poly.pdbx_seq_one_letter_code
_entity_poly.pdbx_strand_id
1 'polypeptide(L)' 'MKRGFTLIIAMGFAASLVIILDQAIDMPDELSGILYFISIGLAASSVLNYYKSK' A
#
# COMPACT_ATOMS: atom_id res chain seq x y z
N MET A 1 -6.13 -7.61 -17.72
CA MET A 1 -4.81 -8.00 -17.16
C MET A 1 -4.00 -6.82 -16.64
N LYS A 2 -3.78 -5.75 -17.43
CA LYS A 2 -2.93 -4.60 -17.03
C LYS A 2 -3.34 -3.94 -15.69
N ARG A 3 -4.65 -3.79 -15.44
CA ARG A 3 -5.19 -3.15 -14.21
C ARG A 3 -4.85 -3.90 -12.93
N GLY A 4 -5.10 -5.22 -12.91
CA GLY A 4 -4.83 -6.06 -11.74
C GLY A 4 -3.34 -6.19 -11.42
N PHE A 5 -2.49 -6.25 -12.44
CA PHE A 5 -1.04 -6.29 -12.26
C PHE A 5 -0.50 -5.01 -11.63
N THR A 6 -0.91 -3.83 -12.13
CA THR A 6 -0.54 -2.54 -11.53
C THR A 6 -1.04 -2.41 -10.09
N LEU A 7 -2.23 -2.94 -9.80
CA LEU A 7 -2.80 -2.98 -8.45
C LEU A 7 -1.92 -3.74 -7.47
N ILE A 8 -1.53 -4.97 -7.82
CA ILE A 8 -0.68 -5.82 -6.99
C ILE A 8 0.70 -5.18 -6.78
N ILE A 9 1.30 -4.61 -7.82
CA ILE A 9 2.58 -3.92 -7.70
C ILE A 9 2.48 -2.71 -6.77
N ALA A 10 1.47 -1.86 -6.95
CA ALA A 10 1.31 -0.65 -6.13
C ALA A 10 1.06 -0.99 -4.67
N MET A 11 0.20 -1.98 -4.38
CA MET A 11 -0.07 -2.44 -3.03
C MET A 11 1.18 -3.09 -2.41
N GLY A 12 1.91 -3.91 -3.16
CA GLY A 12 3.16 -4.51 -2.70
C GLY A 12 4.23 -3.48 -2.38
N PHE A 13 4.39 -2.46 -3.23
CA PHE A 13 5.31 -1.35 -2.99
C PHE A 13 4.93 -0.55 -1.74
N ALA A 14 3.65 -0.22 -1.59
CA ALA A 14 3.14 0.53 -0.44
C ALA A 14 3.28 -0.25 0.88
N ALA A 15 3.01 -1.56 0.87
CA ALA A 15 3.24 -2.46 1.98
C ALA A 15 4.73 -2.54 2.36
N SER A 16 5.61 -2.70 1.36
CA SER A 16 7.06 -2.81 1.61
C SER A 16 7.64 -1.55 2.24
N LEU A 17 7.12 -0.36 1.91
CA LEU A 17 7.52 0.89 2.56
C LEU A 17 7.15 0.90 4.04
N VAL A 18 5.96 0.40 4.39
CA VAL A 18 5.53 0.32 5.80
C VAL A 18 6.40 -0.67 6.58
N ILE A 19 6.75 -1.83 6.00
CA ILE A 19 7.68 -2.80 6.63
C ILE A 19 9.04 -2.18 6.92
N ILE A 20 9.61 -1.51 5.93
CA ILE A 20 10.95 -0.92 6.07
C ILE A 20 10.91 0.16 7.16
N LEU A 21 9.85 0.96 7.19
CA LEU A 21 9.68 1.99 8.20
C LEU A 21 9.52 1.37 9.60
N ASP A 22 8.65 0.37 9.72
CA ASP A 22 8.42 -0.39 10.95
C ASP A 22 9.72 -0.92 11.56
N GLN A 23 10.57 -1.56 10.74
CA GLN A 23 11.88 -2.07 11.16
C GLN A 23 12.90 -0.96 11.48
N ALA A 24 12.78 0.23 10.90
CA ALA A 24 13.73 1.32 11.09
C ALA A 24 13.51 2.10 12.39
N ILE A 25 12.27 2.16 12.89
CA ILE A 25 11.90 2.96 14.07
C ILE A 25 11.24 2.15 15.19
N ASP A 26 11.25 0.81 15.10
CA ASP A 26 10.75 -0.13 16.12
C ASP A 26 9.33 0.26 16.58
N MET A 27 8.44 0.38 15.60
CA MET A 27 7.11 0.96 15.80
C MET A 27 6.19 0.00 16.58
N PRO A 28 5.28 0.51 17.43
CA PRO A 28 4.26 -0.31 18.06
C PRO A 28 3.38 -1.04 17.04
N ASP A 29 3.16 -2.34 17.24
CA ASP A 29 2.40 -3.20 16.33
C ASP A 29 1.00 -2.65 15.99
N GLU A 30 0.34 -1.97 16.93
CA GLU A 30 -0.98 -1.38 16.67
C GLU A 30 -0.93 -0.28 15.61
N LEU A 31 0.15 0.52 15.61
CA LEU A 31 0.36 1.58 14.63
C LEU A 31 0.78 0.99 13.28
N SER A 32 1.65 0.00 13.29
CA SER A 32 2.13 -0.67 12.08
C SER A 32 0.98 -1.35 11.33
N GLY A 33 0.07 -2.02 12.04
CA GLY A 33 -1.14 -2.61 11.45
C GLY A 33 -2.06 -1.56 10.79
N ILE A 34 -2.29 -0.42 11.45
CA ILE A 34 -3.10 0.68 10.91
C ILE A 34 -2.43 1.27 9.66
N LEU A 35 -1.13 1.54 9.73
CA LEU A 35 -0.37 2.09 8.61
C LEU A 35 -0.37 1.15 7.41
N TYR A 36 -0.25 -0.16 7.65
CA TYR A 36 -0.35 -1.18 6.61
C TYR A 36 -1.69 -1.14 5.88
N PHE A 37 -2.79 -1.13 6.65
CA PHE A 37 -4.13 -1.11 6.09
C PHE A 37 -4.39 0.16 5.27
N ILE A 38 -4.03 1.33 5.81
CA ILE A 38 -4.20 2.61 5.14
C ILE A 38 -3.32 2.70 3.88
N SER A 39 -2.05 2.29 3.98
CA SER A 39 -1.08 2.29 2.88
C SER A 39 -1.59 1.47 1.68
N ILE A 40 -1.99 0.23 1.93
CA ILE A 40 -2.51 -0.68 0.90
C ILE A 40 -3.83 -0.15 0.33
N GLY A 41 -4.73 0.35 1.18
CA GLY A 41 -6.02 0.91 0.76
C GLY A 41 -5.87 2.14 -0.13
N LEU A 42 -4.94 3.05 0.20
CA LEU A 42 -4.61 4.21 -0.62
C LEU A 42 -3.99 3.80 -1.96
N ALA A 43 -3.06 2.85 -1.97
CA ALA A 43 -2.45 2.35 -3.19
C ALA A 43 -3.50 1.72 -4.13
N ALA A 44 -4.38 0.88 -3.58
CA ALA A 44 -5.45 0.26 -4.34
C ALA A 44 -6.43 1.31 -4.89
N SER A 45 -6.86 2.26 -4.05
CA SER A 45 -7.76 3.35 -4.44
C SER A 45 -7.16 4.22 -5.55
N SER A 46 -5.88 4.58 -5.42
CA SER A 46 -5.16 5.39 -6.40
C SER A 46 -5.11 4.71 -7.77
N VAL A 47 -4.75 3.41 -7.82
CA VAL A 47 -4.69 2.65 -9.06
C VAL A 47 -6.09 2.49 -9.69
N LEU A 48 -7.10 2.15 -8.89
CA LEU A 48 -8.47 2.01 -9.37
C LEU A 48 -9.01 3.34 -9.92
N ASN A 49 -8.74 4.45 -9.24
CA ASN A 49 -9.17 5.77 -9.68
C ASN A 49 -8.45 6.22 -10.96
N TYR A 50 -7.15 5.94 -11.07
CA TYR A 50 -6.38 6.17 -12.30
C TYR A 50 -6.98 5.47 -13.52
N TYR A 51 -7.46 4.24 -13.35
CA TYR A 51 -8.11 3.48 -14.42
C TYR A 51 -9.60 3.76 -14.61
N LYS A 52 -10.25 4.44 -13.66
CA LYS A 52 -11.62 4.95 -13.80
C LYS A 52 -11.63 6.27 -14.57
N SER A 53 -10.63 7.12 -14.33
CA SER A 53 -10.49 8.43 -14.97
C SER A 53 -9.86 8.36 -16.37
N LYS A 54 -9.52 7.16 -16.86
CA LYS A 54 -8.94 6.89 -18.17
C LYS A 54 -9.85 5.99 -18.97
#